data_AF-A0A2R7NR37-F1
#
_entry.id   AF-A0A2R7NR37-F1
#
_cell.length_a   1.000
_cell.length_b   1.000
_cell.length_c   1.000
_cell.angle_alpha   90.00
_cell.angle_beta   90.00
_cell.angle_gamma   90.00
#
_symmetry.space_group_name_H-M   'P 1'
#
loop_
_entity.id
_entity.type
_entity.pdbx_description
1 polymer ?
#
loop_
_entity_poly.entity_id
_entity_poly.type
_entity_poly.pdbx_seq_one_letter_code
_entity_poly.pdbx_strand_id
1 'polypeptide(L)'
;MSDRPQDLHEEVANSALHGAALVGACLAVPQLLQSAPAAHPAAIGGVLVFIATMALLYGASTLYHALPPGRAKQWALRLDHAAIHLFIAGSFTPFALSAPGHTHHVTALALVWLAALAGCWLQLRTRRTAPWLSTA
;
A
#
# COMPACT_ATOMS: atom_id res chain seq x y z
N MET A 1 21.27 -3.58 4.10
CA MET A 1 20.70 -2.33 4.61
C MET A 1 21.44 -2.01 5.90
N SER A 2 21.93 -0.78 6.07
CA SER A 2 22.64 -0.42 7.30
C SER A 2 21.66 -0.43 8.47
N ASP A 3 21.99 -1.15 9.54
CA ASP A 3 21.23 -1.26 10.79
C ASP A 3 21.23 0.05 11.63
N ARG A 4 21.38 1.20 10.96
CA ARG A 4 21.47 2.52 11.60
C ARG A 4 20.05 3.03 11.88
N PRO A 5 19.74 3.46 13.12
CA PRO A 5 18.51 4.19 13.38
C PRO A 5 18.47 5.48 12.56
N GLN A 6 17.29 5.79 12.01
CA GLN A 6 17.07 7.03 11.27
C GLN A 6 17.16 8.24 12.22
N ASP A 7 17.80 9.31 11.76
CA ASP A 7 17.82 10.56 12.51
C ASP A 7 16.57 11.42 12.25
N LEU A 8 16.40 12.48 13.04
CA LEU A 8 15.21 13.34 12.95
C LEU A 8 15.05 13.98 11.58
N HIS A 9 16.16 14.36 10.91
CA HIS A 9 16.09 14.99 9.60
C HIS A 9 15.62 13.97 8.54
N GLU A 10 16.10 12.73 8.62
CA GLU A 10 15.63 11.62 7.79
C GLU A 10 14.14 11.34 8.02
N GLU A 11 13.67 11.31 9.27
CA GLU A 11 12.25 11.09 9.57
C GLU A 11 11.36 12.23 9.07
N VAL A 12 11.78 13.49 9.23
CA VAL A 12 11.05 14.64 8.70
C VAL A 12 11.01 14.62 7.18
N ALA A 13 12.14 14.33 6.51
CA ALA A 13 12.21 14.24 5.06
C ALA A 13 11.31 13.12 4.52
N ASN A 14 11.34 11.93 5.13
CA ASN A 14 10.49 10.81 4.75
C ASN A 14 9.01 11.12 4.95
N SER A 15 8.65 11.69 6.10
CA SER A 15 7.27 12.12 6.37
C SER A 15 6.77 13.13 5.33
N ALA A 16 7.59 14.14 5.00
CA ALA A 16 7.26 15.14 3.99
C ALA A 16 7.10 14.54 2.59
N LEU A 17 7.99 13.63 2.18
CA LEU A 17 7.94 12.99 0.87
C LEU A 17 6.69 12.10 0.72
N HIS A 18 6.39 11.28 1.73
CA HIS A 18 5.20 10.44 1.72
C HIS A 18 3.92 11.26 1.83
N GLY A 19 3.93 12.35 2.61
CA GLY A 19 2.82 13.29 2.71
C GLY A 19 2.55 13.98 1.37
N ALA A 20 3.59 14.41 0.66
CA ALA A 20 3.47 14.96 -0.68
C ALA A 20 2.93 13.91 -1.68
N ALA A 21 3.38 12.66 -1.57
CA ALA A 21 2.84 11.57 -2.39
C ALA A 21 1.36 11.29 -2.09
N LEU A 22 0.92 11.37 -0.84
CA LEU A 22 -0.50 11.27 -0.47
C LEU A 22 -1.33 12.41 -1.08
N VAL A 23 -0.82 13.65 -1.04
CA VAL A 23 -1.48 14.78 -1.70
C VAL A 23 -1.57 14.54 -3.20
N GLY A 24 -0.48 14.11 -3.84
CA GLY A 24 -0.48 13.73 -5.26
C GLY A 24 -1.50 12.63 -5.58
N ALA A 25 -1.59 11.62 -4.72
CA ALA A 25 -2.57 10.54 -4.83
C ALA A 25 -4.02 11.06 -4.79
N CYS A 26 -4.34 11.97 -3.86
CA CYS A 26 -5.65 12.61 -3.78
C CYS A 26 -5.95 13.46 -5.02
N LEU A 27 -4.96 14.22 -5.51
CA LEU A 27 -5.11 15.06 -6.70
C LEU A 27 -5.28 14.24 -7.99
N ALA A 28 -4.77 13.01 -8.03
CA ALA A 28 -4.89 12.09 -9.17
C ALA A 28 -6.26 11.38 -9.25
N VAL A 29 -7.08 11.43 -8.19
CA VAL A 29 -8.37 10.71 -8.13
C VAL A 29 -9.28 10.99 -9.34
N PRO A 30 -9.52 12.25 -9.77
CA PRO A 30 -10.37 12.52 -10.93
C PRO A 30 -9.86 11.87 -12.22
N GLN A 31 -8.55 11.93 -12.47
CA GLN A 31 -7.89 11.38 -13.66
C GLN A 31 -7.93 9.85 -13.62
N LEU A 32 -7.72 9.26 -12.44
CA LEU A 32 -7.83 7.81 -12.26
C LEU A 32 -9.25 7.32 -12.53
N LEU A 33 -10.28 8.01 -12.01
CA LEU A 33 -11.67 7.67 -12.28
C LEU A 33 -12.03 7.82 -13.77
N GLN A 34 -11.50 8.83 -14.45
CA GLN A 34 -11.68 9.02 -15.90
C GLN A 34 -10.99 7.95 -16.75
N SER A 35 -9.97 7.27 -16.21
CA SER A 35 -9.26 6.21 -16.93
C SER A 35 -10.03 4.88 -16.99
N ALA A 36 -11.09 4.73 -16.19
CA ALA A 36 -11.92 3.52 -16.19
C ALA A 36 -12.73 3.41 -17.49
N PRO A 37 -12.54 2.35 -18.31
CA PRO A 37 -13.28 2.19 -19.56
C PRO A 37 -14.77 1.96 -19.31
N ALA A 38 -15.62 2.78 -19.93
CA ALA A 38 -17.09 2.71 -19.78
C ALA A 38 -17.69 1.35 -20.18
N ALA A 39 -17.03 0.62 -21.08
CA ALA A 39 -17.44 -0.73 -21.51
C ALA A 39 -17.28 -1.79 -20.41
N HIS A 40 -16.54 -1.51 -19.33
CA HIS A 40 -16.26 -2.44 -18.23
C HIS A 40 -16.71 -1.84 -16.89
N PRO A 41 -17.96 -2.07 -16.44
CA PRO A 41 -18.48 -1.50 -15.20
C PRO A 41 -17.63 -1.84 -13.95
N ALA A 42 -16.96 -3.00 -13.95
CA ALA A 42 -16.07 -3.42 -12.88
C ALA A 42 -14.78 -2.58 -12.78
N ALA A 43 -14.40 -1.87 -13.84
CA ALA A 43 -13.18 -1.06 -13.87
C ALA A 43 -13.18 0.04 -12.82
N ILE A 44 -14.33 0.67 -12.57
CA ILE A 44 -14.49 1.70 -11.53
C ILE A 44 -14.15 1.10 -10.15
N GLY A 45 -14.65 -0.09 -9.85
CA GLY A 45 -14.34 -0.79 -8.60
C GLY A 45 -12.84 -1.04 -8.45
N GLY A 46 -12.16 -1.45 -9.52
CA GLY A 46 -10.72 -1.65 -9.50
C GLY A 46 -9.92 -0.37 -9.30
N VAL A 47 -10.33 0.72 -9.94
CA VAL A 47 -9.73 2.05 -9.74
C VAL A 47 -9.93 2.52 -8.30
N LEU A 48 -11.11 2.34 -7.72
CA LEU A 48 -11.37 2.71 -6.33
C LEU A 48 -10.50 1.92 -5.34
N VAL A 49 -10.31 0.63 -5.58
CA VAL A 49 -9.40 -0.22 -4.79
C VAL A 49 -7.95 0.26 -4.92
N PHE A 50 -7.50 0.62 -6.12
CA PHE A 50 -6.18 1.21 -6.32
C PHE A 50 -6.01 2.53 -5.54
N ILE A 51 -6.96 3.46 -5.66
CA ILE A 51 -6.94 4.73 -4.94
C ILE A 51 -6.89 4.51 -3.43
N ALA A 52 -7.74 3.62 -2.90
CA ALA A 52 -7.83 3.38 -1.46
C ALA A 52 -6.53 2.78 -0.90
N THR A 53 -5.95 1.80 -1.60
CA THR A 53 -4.69 1.17 -1.16
C THR A 53 -3.49 2.10 -1.31
N MET A 54 -3.46 2.94 -2.35
CA MET A 54 -2.46 4.00 -2.52
C MET A 54 -2.51 5.02 -1.38
N ALA A 55 -3.71 5.50 -1.05
CA ALA A 55 -3.92 6.44 0.06
C ALA A 55 -3.54 5.81 1.41
N LEU A 56 -3.87 4.53 1.62
CA LEU A 56 -3.47 3.79 2.81
C LEU A 56 -1.95 3.69 2.94
N LEU A 57 -1.24 3.35 1.86
CA LEU A 57 0.22 3.25 1.85
C LEU A 57 0.88 4.58 2.22
N TYR A 58 0.58 5.65 1.46
CA TYR A 58 1.23 6.93 1.71
C TYR A 58 0.80 7.55 3.03
N GLY A 59 -0.45 7.38 3.44
CA GLY A 59 -0.95 7.81 4.75
C GLY A 59 -0.29 7.07 5.92
N ALA A 60 -0.17 5.74 5.84
CA ALA A 60 0.49 4.95 6.86
C ALA A 60 1.98 5.30 7.00
N SER A 61 2.68 5.47 5.88
CA SER A 61 4.10 5.87 5.90
C SER A 61 4.32 7.27 6.46
N THR A 62 3.49 8.23 6.05
CA THR A 62 3.51 9.60 6.59
C THR A 62 3.30 9.58 8.10
N LEU A 63 2.30 8.84 8.57
CA LEU A 63 2.02 8.71 10.00
C LEU A 63 3.16 8.03 10.75
N TYR A 64 3.75 6.97 10.20
CA TYR A 64 4.88 6.27 10.82
C TYR A 64 6.07 7.21 11.06
N HIS A 65 6.48 7.96 10.04
CA HIS A 65 7.61 8.88 10.14
C HIS A 65 7.30 10.16 10.94
N ALA A 66 6.04 10.56 11.07
CA ALA A 66 5.64 11.69 11.90
C ALA A 66 5.58 11.35 13.40
N LEU A 67 5.43 10.07 13.77
CA LEU A 67 5.23 9.67 15.17
C LEU A 67 6.55 9.60 15.95
N PRO A 68 6.57 10.08 17.22
CA PRO A 68 7.71 9.92 18.10
C PRO A 68 7.89 8.45 18.54
N PRO A 69 9.08 8.06 19.03
CA PRO A 69 9.33 6.71 19.53
C PRO A 69 8.30 6.27 20.57
N GLY A 70 7.68 5.11 20.35
CA GLY A 70 6.68 4.58 21.26
C GLY A 70 5.78 3.51 20.63
N ARG A 71 4.76 3.09 21.38
CA ARG A 71 3.82 2.04 20.95
C ARG A 71 3.05 2.44 19.69
N ALA A 72 2.69 3.72 19.56
CA ALA A 72 2.00 4.23 18.37
C ALA A 72 2.86 4.08 17.11
N LYS A 73 4.13 4.48 17.16
CA LYS A 73 5.08 4.33 16.04
C LYS A 73 5.28 2.87 15.64
N GLN A 74 5.36 1.96 16.62
CA GLN A 74 5.48 0.52 16.33
C GLN A 74 4.24 -0.03 15.61
N TRP A 75 3.04 0.43 15.95
CA TRP A 75 1.83 0.05 15.23
C TRP A 75 1.76 0.69 13.84
N ALA A 76 2.10 1.97 13.72
CA ALA A 76 2.16 2.65 12.43
C ALA A 76 3.17 1.99 11.48
N LEU A 77 4.32 1.52 12.00
CA LEU A 77 5.30 0.75 11.23
C LEU A 77 4.73 -0.56 10.70
N ARG A 78 3.98 -1.30 11.52
CA ARG A 78 3.33 -2.54 11.07
C ARG A 78 2.27 -2.25 10.01
N LEU A 79 1.50 -1.19 10.19
CA LEU A 79 0.49 -0.76 9.24
C LEU A 79 1.13 -0.35 7.91
N ASP A 80 2.22 0.43 7.96
CA ASP A 80 2.99 0.86 6.80
C ASP A 80 3.50 -0.34 5.98
N HIS A 81 4.12 -1.32 6.64
CA HIS A 81 4.57 -2.54 5.96
C HIS A 81 3.42 -3.40 5.44
N ALA A 82 2.30 -3.48 6.16
CA ALA A 82 1.11 -4.18 5.70
C ALA A 82 0.48 -3.48 4.47
N ALA A 83 0.50 -2.15 4.44
CA ALA A 83 -0.06 -1.35 3.36
C ALA A 83 0.68 -1.56 2.03
N ILE A 84 1.99 -1.83 2.04
CA ILE A 84 2.76 -2.21 0.84
C ILE A 84 2.14 -3.43 0.16
N HIS A 85 1.83 -4.48 0.94
CA HIS A 85 1.22 -5.71 0.41
C HIS A 85 -0.14 -5.43 -0.23
N LEU A 86 -0.98 -4.64 0.44
CA LEU A 86 -2.29 -4.24 -0.07
C LEU A 86 -2.17 -3.37 -1.33
N PHE A 87 -1.21 -2.45 -1.39
CA PHE A 87 -0.98 -1.59 -2.55
C PHE A 87 -0.49 -2.37 -3.77
N ILE A 88 0.37 -3.39 -3.58
CA ILE A 88 0.75 -4.31 -4.67
C ILE A 88 -0.50 -4.94 -5.30
N ALA A 89 -1.40 -5.51 -4.50
CA ALA A 89 -2.64 -6.09 -5.01
C ALA A 89 -3.59 -5.04 -5.60
N GLY A 90 -3.72 -3.89 -4.94
CA GLY A 90 -4.56 -2.79 -5.40
C GLY A 90 -4.12 -2.23 -6.74
N SER A 91 -2.82 -2.12 -6.99
CA SER A 91 -2.25 -1.65 -8.27
C SER A 91 -2.56 -2.56 -9.46
N PHE A 92 -2.73 -3.86 -9.22
CA PHE A 92 -3.09 -4.83 -10.26
C PHE A 92 -4.60 -4.86 -10.56
N THR A 93 -5.42 -4.52 -9.55
CA THR A 93 -6.89 -4.64 -9.62
C THR A 93 -7.55 -3.87 -10.78
N PRO A 94 -7.23 -2.59 -11.08
CA PRO A 94 -7.86 -1.90 -12.21
C PRO A 94 -7.54 -2.54 -13.56
N PHE A 95 -6.32 -3.06 -13.74
CA PHE A 95 -5.94 -3.77 -14.97
C PHE A 95 -6.68 -5.10 -15.11
N ALA A 96 -6.76 -5.88 -14.03
CA ALA A 96 -7.45 -7.16 -14.05
C ALA A 96 -8.96 -7.03 -14.33
N LEU A 97 -9.60 -5.97 -13.83
CA LEU A 97 -11.04 -5.73 -14.00
C LEU A 97 -11.39 -4.99 -15.30
N SER A 98 -10.41 -4.43 -16.01
CA SER A 98 -10.60 -3.71 -17.27
C SER A 98 -10.17 -4.51 -18.51
N ALA A 99 -9.55 -5.68 -18.33
CA ALA A 99 -8.97 -6.46 -19.42
C ALA A 99 -10.02 -7.35 -20.14
N PRO A 100 -9.96 -7.47 -21.48
CA PRO A 100 -10.73 -8.46 -22.24
C PRO A 100 -10.20 -9.88 -21.95
N GLY A 101 -11.05 -10.80 -21.48
CA GLY A 101 -10.66 -12.18 -21.13
C GLY A 101 -10.80 -12.48 -19.64
N HIS A 102 -12.05 -12.66 -19.19
CA HIS A 102 -12.42 -12.58 -17.76
C HIS A 102 -11.73 -13.61 -16.85
N THR A 103 -11.47 -14.82 -17.30
CA THR A 103 -11.03 -15.94 -16.43
C THR A 103 -9.59 -15.82 -15.95
N HIS A 104 -8.62 -15.62 -16.85
CA HIS A 104 -7.19 -15.59 -16.47
C HIS A 104 -6.85 -14.41 -15.56
N HIS A 105 -7.41 -13.23 -15.82
CA HIS A 105 -7.15 -12.02 -15.04
C HIS A 105 -7.75 -12.11 -13.63
N VAL A 106 -8.95 -12.70 -13.49
CA VAL A 106 -9.57 -12.89 -12.17
C VAL A 106 -8.82 -13.94 -11.35
N THR A 107 -8.33 -15.03 -11.95
CA THR A 107 -7.48 -16.00 -11.23
C THR A 107 -6.19 -15.36 -10.74
N ALA A 108 -5.49 -14.61 -11.59
CA ALA A 108 -4.28 -13.89 -11.19
C ALA A 108 -4.58 -12.88 -10.07
N LEU A 109 -5.68 -12.13 -10.19
CA LEU A 109 -6.13 -11.19 -9.17
C LEU A 109 -6.37 -11.87 -7.82
N ALA A 110 -7.05 -13.02 -7.82
CA ALA A 110 -7.30 -13.80 -6.60
C ALA A 110 -5.99 -14.27 -5.95
N LEU A 111 -5.03 -14.76 -6.74
CA LEU A 111 -3.72 -15.20 -6.23
C LEU A 111 -2.92 -14.03 -5.64
N VAL A 112 -2.90 -12.87 -6.31
CA VAL A 112 -2.20 -11.67 -5.82
C VAL A 112 -2.84 -11.19 -4.51
N TRP A 113 -4.17 -11.15 -4.42
CA TRP A 113 -4.88 -10.77 -3.19
C TRP A 113 -4.65 -11.77 -2.05
N LEU A 114 -4.64 -13.07 -2.34
CA LEU A 114 -4.30 -14.09 -1.33
C LEU A 114 -2.89 -13.89 -0.78
N ALA A 115 -1.90 -13.68 -1.65
CA ALA A 115 -0.53 -13.40 -1.22
C ALA A 115 -0.43 -12.10 -0.42
N ALA A 116 -1.11 -11.03 -0.85
CA ALA A 116 -1.12 -9.75 -0.16
C ALA A 116 -1.76 -9.85 1.24
N LEU A 117 -2.88 -10.56 1.36
CA LEU A 117 -3.54 -10.77 2.65
C LEU A 117 -2.70 -11.64 3.58
N ALA A 118 -2.02 -12.67 3.07
CA ALA A 118 -1.09 -13.48 3.85
C ALA A 118 0.10 -12.65 4.37
N GLY A 119 0.70 -11.82 3.52
CA GLY A 119 1.80 -10.92 3.91
C GLY A 119 1.36 -9.85 4.92
N CYS A 120 0.20 -9.23 4.69
CA CYS A 120 -0.44 -8.30 5.64
C CYS A 120 -0.67 -8.95 7.01
N TRP A 121 -1.27 -10.15 7.03
CA TRP A 121 -1.52 -10.90 8.25
C TRP A 121 -0.25 -11.23 9.01
N LEU A 122 0.80 -11.68 8.30
CA LEU A 122 2.10 -11.94 8.90
C LEU A 122 2.65 -10.67 9.55
N GLN A 123 2.72 -9.55 8.82
CA GLN A 123 3.30 -8.30 9.33
C GLN A 123 2.54 -7.72 10.53
N LEU A 124 1.22 -7.86 10.57
CA LEU A 124 0.42 -7.41 11.71
C LEU A 124 0.65 -8.27 12.97
N ARG A 125 0.97 -9.57 12.81
CA ARG A 125 1.19 -10.51 13.93
C ARG A 125 2.63 -10.62 14.38
N THR A 126 3.60 -10.24 13.54
CA THR A 126 5.02 -10.30 13.90
C THR A 126 5.31 -9.36 15.08
N ARG A 127 5.47 -9.95 16.27
CA ARG A 127 6.26 -9.34 17.33
C ARG A 127 7.71 -9.47 16.86
N ARG A 128 8.39 -8.36 16.58
CA ARG A 128 9.77 -8.37 16.08
C ARG A 128 10.68 -9.09 17.10
N THR A 129 10.82 -10.40 16.95
CA THR A 129 11.79 -11.25 17.68
C THR A 129 12.45 -12.29 16.76
N ALA A 130 12.28 -12.21 15.44
CA ALA A 130 12.89 -13.13 14.48
C ALA A 130 13.61 -12.35 13.37
N PRO A 131 14.89 -11.97 13.55
CA PRO A 131 15.66 -11.16 12.59
C PRO A 131 15.83 -11.85 11.21
N TRP A 132 15.64 -13.16 11.13
CA TRP A 132 15.79 -13.98 9.91
C TRP A 132 14.56 -14.01 8.99
N LEU A 133 13.39 -13.55 9.45
CA LEU A 133 12.16 -13.45 8.64
C LEU A 133 11.91 -12.02 8.14
N SER A 134 12.75 -11.06 8.55
CA SER A 134 12.70 -9.68 8.09
C SER A 134 13.66 -9.53 6.92
N THR A 135 13.16 -9.35 5.70
CA THR A 135 13.98 -8.92 4.56
C THR A 135 14.17 -7.39 4.55
N ALA A 136 14.15 -6.78 5.73
CA ALA A 136 14.34 -5.35 5.96
C ALA A 136 15.24 -5.16 7.18
#